data_AF-A0A946N8S1-F1
#
_entry.id   AF-A0A946N8S1-F1
#
_cell.length_a   1.000
_cell.length_b   1.000
_cell.length_c   1.000
_cell.angle_alpha   90.00
_cell.angle_beta   90.00
_cell.angle_gamma   90.00
#
_symmetry.space_group_name_H-M   'P 1'
#
loop_
_entity.id
_entity.type
_entity.pdbx_description
1 polymer ?
#
loop_
_entity_poly.entity_id
_entity_poly.type
_entity_poly.pdbx_seq_one_letter_code
_entity_poly.pdbx_strand_id
1 'polypeptide(L)'
;LKVGDKPTLLVFNKIDAYTFIEKEEDDLTPVLPENLSLEDLKKTWMAKMEGNAMFISALNKTHFDELKDEMYSRIKQLHEIRYPYNNFLY
;
A
#
# COMPACT_ATOMS: atom_id res chain seq x y z
N LEU A 1 2.49 -13.58 -20.73
CA LEU A 1 2.22 -12.18 -20.35
C LEU A 1 3.35 -11.71 -19.42
N LYS A 2 4.36 -10.97 -19.92
CA LYS A 2 5.40 -10.36 -19.07
C LYS A 2 4.77 -9.15 -18.38
N VAL A 3 4.25 -9.37 -17.17
CA VAL A 3 3.72 -8.31 -16.29
C VAL A 3 4.78 -7.87 -15.26
N GLY A 4 5.94 -8.55 -15.21
CA GLY A 4 6.98 -8.32 -14.19
C GLY A 4 7.68 -6.96 -14.26
N ASP A 5 7.71 -6.30 -15.42
CA ASP A 5 8.49 -5.06 -15.61
C ASP A 5 7.65 -3.78 -15.41
N LYS A 6 6.42 -3.88 -14.91
CA LYS A 6 5.58 -2.69 -14.66
C LYS A 6 5.69 -2.27 -13.20
N PRO A 7 5.94 -0.98 -12.92
CA PRO A 7 5.86 -0.48 -11.55
C PRO A 7 4.45 -0.73 -11.02
N THR A 8 4.38 -1.35 -9.86
CA THR A 8 3.12 -1.78 -9.24
C THR A 8 3.04 -1.18 -7.84
N LEU A 9 1.85 -0.74 -7.45
CA LEU A 9 1.54 -0.25 -6.10
C LEU A 9 0.42 -1.12 -5.55
N LEU A 10 0.66 -1.78 -4.41
CA LEU A 10 -0.36 -2.59 -3.75
C LEU A 10 -1.20 -1.71 -2.82
N VAL A 11 -2.53 -1.76 -2.95
CA VAL A 11 -3.44 -0.93 -2.14
C VAL A 11 -4.39 -1.82 -1.34
N PHE A 12 -4.23 -1.81 -0.03
CA PHE A 12 -5.14 -2.42 0.93
C PHE A 12 -6.26 -1.45 1.25
N ASN A 13 -7.47 -1.74 0.77
CA ASN A 13 -8.65 -0.93 1.03
C ASN A 13 -9.48 -1.48 2.19
N LYS A 14 -10.40 -0.67 2.71
CA LYS A 14 -11.33 -0.97 3.81
C LYS A 14 -10.68 -1.11 5.19
N ILE A 15 -9.61 -0.35 5.45
CA ILE A 15 -8.96 -0.37 6.77
C ILE A 15 -9.88 0.08 7.91
N ASP A 16 -10.91 0.85 7.59
CA ASP A 16 -11.95 1.29 8.53
C ASP A 16 -12.82 0.14 9.07
N ALA A 17 -12.95 -0.94 8.29
CA ALA A 17 -13.72 -2.13 8.66
C ALA A 17 -12.82 -3.29 9.11
N TYR A 18 -11.51 -3.06 9.25
CA TYR A 18 -10.57 -4.09 9.63
C TYR A 18 -10.64 -4.35 11.13
N THR A 19 -10.87 -5.61 11.50
CA THR A 19 -10.89 -6.09 12.89
C THR A 19 -9.97 -7.28 13.02
N PHE A 20 -9.30 -7.41 14.17
CA PHE A 20 -8.42 -8.53 14.49
C PHE A 20 -8.79 -9.11 15.85
N ILE A 21 -8.40 -10.36 16.07
CA ILE A 21 -8.58 -11.05 17.35
C ILE A 21 -7.24 -10.99 18.09
N GLU A 22 -7.14 -10.10 19.08
CA GLU A 22 -5.96 -10.03 19.92
C GLU A 22 -5.71 -11.37 20.61
N LYS A 23 -4.47 -11.83 20.53
CA LYS A 23 -4.04 -13.09 21.14
C LYS A 23 -3.46 -12.80 22.52
N GLU A 24 -3.82 -13.61 23.51
CA GLU A 24 -3.30 -13.45 24.87
C GLU A 24 -1.78 -13.69 24.89
N GLU A 25 -1.05 -12.90 25.69
CA GLU A 25 0.42 -12.98 25.77
C GLU A 25 0.93 -14.36 26.22
N ASP A 26 0.15 -15.07 27.04
CA ASP A 26 0.49 -16.40 27.57
C ASP A 26 0.04 -17.55 26.67
N ASP A 27 -0.64 -17.27 25.55
CA ASP A 27 -1.04 -18.30 24.60
C ASP A 27 0.16 -18.71 23.73
N LEU A 28 0.57 -19.97 23.81
CA LEU A 28 1.70 -20.53 23.05
C LEU A 28 1.33 -21.07 21.66
N THR A 29 0.06 -20.98 21.26
CA THR A 29 -0.37 -21.40 19.91
C THR A 29 0.23 -20.48 18.83
N PRO A 30 0.44 -20.99 17.59
CA PRO A 30 0.96 -20.17 16.52
C PRO A 30 0.02 -19.01 16.18
N VAL A 31 0.58 -17.83 15.90
CA VAL A 31 -0.17 -16.64 15.48
C VAL A 31 -0.85 -16.93 14.13
N LEU A 32 -2.17 -16.77 14.08
CA LEU A 32 -2.96 -16.92 12.87
C LEU A 32 -3.13 -15.57 12.17
N PRO A 33 -3.47 -15.55 10.86
CA PRO A 33 -3.69 -14.30 10.12
C PRO A 33 -4.76 -13.38 10.74
N GLU A 34 -5.74 -13.95 11.44
CA GLU A 34 -6.80 -13.21 12.15
C GLU A 34 -6.30 -12.50 13.42
N ASN A 35 -5.14 -12.88 13.95
CA ASN A 35 -4.54 -12.26 15.12
C ASN A 35 -3.68 -11.03 14.78
N LEU A 36 -3.47 -10.75 13.50
CA LEU A 36 -2.62 -9.64 13.07
C LEU A 36 -3.39 -8.32 13.14
N SER A 37 -2.85 -7.37 13.90
CA SER A 37 -3.37 -6.01 13.89
C SER A 37 -3.18 -5.36 12.51
N LEU A 38 -3.89 -4.26 12.26
CA LEU A 38 -3.68 -3.47 11.05
C LEU A 38 -2.23 -2.95 10.96
N GLU A 39 -1.61 -2.63 12.10
CA GLU A 39 -0.22 -2.17 12.15
C GLU A 39 0.77 -3.28 11.81
N ASP A 40 0.51 -4.51 12.26
CA ASP A 40 1.35 -5.65 11.94
C ASP A 40 1.26 -5.99 10.46
N LEU A 41 0.04 -6.00 9.90
CA LEU A 41 -0.16 -6.14 8.45
C LEU A 41 0.59 -5.05 7.68
N LYS A 42 0.49 -3.79 8.12
CA LYS A 42 1.26 -2.69 7.53
C LYS A 42 2.74 -2.99 7.54
N LYS A 43 3.32 -3.33 8.69
CA LYS A 43 4.76 -3.63 8.82
C LYS A 43 5.17 -4.79 7.91
N THR A 44 4.42 -5.90 7.93
CA THR A 44 4.71 -7.07 7.10
C THR A 44 4.70 -6.75 5.62
N TRP A 45 3.65 -6.07 5.14
CA TRP A 45 3.51 -5.78 3.72
C TRP A 45 4.42 -4.65 3.24
N MET A 46 4.69 -3.64 4.06
CA MET A 46 5.70 -2.62 3.77
C MET A 46 7.09 -3.24 3.62
N ALA A 47 7.48 -4.18 4.50
CA ALA A 47 8.75 -4.89 4.37
C ALA A 47 8.80 -5.78 3.12
N LYS A 48 7.72 -6.52 2.84
CA LYS A 48 7.65 -7.45 1.70
C LYS A 48 7.65 -6.76 0.33
N MET A 49 7.04 -5.58 0.25
CA MET A 49 6.89 -4.82 -1.00
C MET A 49 7.90 -3.69 -1.15
N GLU A 50 8.93 -3.64 -0.30
CA GLU A 50 9.94 -2.58 -0.30
C GLU A 50 9.30 -1.18 -0.25
N GLY A 51 8.26 -1.03 0.58
CA GLY A 51 7.48 0.21 0.70
C GLY A 51 6.43 0.44 -0.39
N ASN A 52 6.26 -0.44 -1.39
CA ASN A 52 5.25 -0.31 -2.43
C ASN A 52 3.85 -0.83 -2.02
N ALA A 53 3.46 -0.58 -0.78
CA ALA A 53 2.15 -0.94 -0.26
C ALA A 53 1.51 0.24 0.48
N MET A 54 0.24 0.52 0.22
CA MET A 54 -0.55 1.56 0.89
C MET A 54 -1.82 0.98 1.49
N PHE A 55 -2.28 1.60 2.57
CA PHE A 55 -3.42 1.17 3.37
C PHE A 55 -4.41 2.32 3.47
N ILE A 56 -5.59 2.18 2.87
CA ILE A 56 -6.57 3.26 2.71
C ILE A 56 -7.96 2.84 3.20
N SER A 57 -8.78 3.84 3.52
CA SER A 57 -10.23 3.69 3.53
C SER A 57 -10.80 4.53 2.40
N ALA A 58 -11.26 3.89 1.31
CA ALA A 58 -11.92 4.61 0.23
C ALA A 58 -13.28 5.19 0.68
N LEU A 59 -13.94 4.56 1.65
CA LEU A 59 -15.22 5.01 2.19
C LEU A 59 -15.05 6.29 3.04
N ASN A 60 -14.12 6.25 3.98
CA ASN A 60 -13.86 7.37 4.90
C ASN A 60 -12.82 8.36 4.37
N LYS A 61 -12.30 8.12 3.16
CA LYS A 61 -11.22 8.89 2.51
C LYS A 61 -9.94 8.99 3.35
N THR A 62 -9.69 8.03 4.24
CA THR A 62 -8.45 7.96 5.02
C THR A 62 -7.26 7.59 4.12
N HIS A 63 -6.19 8.38 4.20
CA HIS A 63 -4.98 8.30 3.36
C HIS A 63 -5.25 8.40 1.85
N PHE A 64 -6.39 9.00 1.46
CA PHE A 64 -6.77 9.12 0.06
C PHE A 64 -5.95 10.16 -0.69
N ASP A 65 -5.57 11.26 -0.03
CA ASP A 65 -4.73 12.29 -0.66
C ASP A 65 -3.28 11.80 -0.82
N GLU A 66 -2.75 11.09 0.18
CA GLU A 66 -1.45 10.40 0.06
C GLU A 66 -1.42 9.44 -1.14
N LEU A 67 -2.50 8.68 -1.37
CA LEU A 67 -2.60 7.79 -2.52
C LEU A 67 -2.55 8.56 -3.85
N LYS A 68 -3.26 9.70 -3.94
CA LYS A 68 -3.22 10.53 -5.15
C LYS A 68 -1.82 11.07 -5.41
N ASP A 69 -1.17 11.58 -4.38
CA ASP A 69 0.17 12.17 -4.48
C ASP A 69 1.19 11.12 -4.92
N GLU A 70 1.14 9.93 -4.33
CA GLU A 70 2.01 8.80 -4.69
C GLU A 70 1.76 8.35 -6.14
N MET A 71 0.50 8.22 -6.55
CA MET A 71 0.14 7.88 -7.93
C MET A 71 0.64 8.94 -8.91
N TYR A 72 0.41 10.22 -8.61
CA TYR A 72 0.83 11.32 -9.47
C TYR A 72 2.34 11.36 -9.63
N SER A 73 3.09 11.21 -8.53
CA SER A 73 4.55 11.15 -8.52
C SER A 73 5.08 10.03 -9.44
N ARG A 74 4.55 8.80 -9.29
CA ARG A 74 4.94 7.66 -10.13
C ARG A 74 4.60 7.85 -11.60
N ILE A 75 3.41 8.36 -11.90
CA ILE A 75 2.98 8.64 -13.28
C ILE A 75 3.87 9.70 -13.92
N LYS A 76 4.21 10.76 -13.17
CA LYS A 76 5.10 11.83 -13.62
C LYS A 76 6.49 11.27 -13.95
N GLN A 77 7.08 10.47 -13.06
CA GLN A 77 8.38 9.82 -13.30
C GLN A 77 8.37 8.96 -14.57
N LEU A 78 7.33 8.15 -14.77
CA LEU A 78 7.17 7.35 -15.98
C LEU A 78 7.01 8.21 -17.24
N HIS A 79 6.28 9.32 -17.13
CA HIS A 79 6.08 10.24 -18.24
C HIS A 79 7.39 10.94 -18.64
N GLU A 80 8.22 11.37 -17.67
CA GLU A 80 9.55 11.97 -17.92
C GLU A 80 10.48 11.00 -18.63
N ILE A 81 10.55 9.74 -18.18
CA ILE A 81 11.36 8.69 -18.84
C ILE A 81 10.91 8.47 -20.28
N ARG A 82 9.59 8.47 -20.52
CA ARG A 82 9.01 8.18 -21.83
C ARG A 82 9.08 9.37 -22.79
N TYR A 83 9.02 10.60 -22.27
CA TYR A 83 8.98 11.83 -23.06
C TYR A 83 10.00 12.87 -22.53
N PRO A 84 11.31 12.59 -22.66
CA PRO A 84 12.38 13.38 -22.01
C PRO A 84 12.51 14.82 -22.52
N TYR A 85 11.93 15.15 -23.67
CA TYR A 85 11.94 16.49 -24.27
C TYR A 85 10.61 17.24 -24.10
N ASN A 86 9.64 16.65 -23.41
CA ASN A 86 8.37 17.30 -23.13
C ASN A 86 8.51 18.06 -21.81
N ASN A 87 8.90 19.34 -21.90
CA ASN A 87 8.86 20.24 -20.74
C ASN A 87 7.41 20.32 -20.28
N PHE A 88 7.11 19.84 -19.07
CA PHE A 88 5.81 20.03 -18.43
C PHE A 88 5.53 21.55 -18.38
N LEU A 89 4.74 22.03 -19.34
CA LEU A 89 3.92 23.21 -19.14
C LEU A 89 2.89 22.78 -18.09
N TYR A 90 2.56 23.66 -17.12
CA TYR A 90 1.73 23.44 -15.93
C TYR A 90 2.49 23.03 -14.66
#